data_AF-A0A5R8WQ37-F1
#
_entry.id   AF-A0A5R8WQ37-F1
#
_cell.length_a   1.000
_cell.length_b   1.000
_cell.length_c   1.000
_cell.angle_alpha   90.00
_cell.angle_beta   90.00
_cell.angle_gamma   90.00
#
_symmetry.space_group_name_H-M   'P 1'
#
loop_
_entity.id
_entity.type
_entity.pdbx_description
1 polymer ?
#
loop_
_entity_poly.entity_id
_entity_poly.type
_entity_poly.pdbx_seq_one_letter_code
_entity_poly.pdbx_strand_id
1 'polypeptide(L)'
;MTRPALTNKPTALRQWLLRSLLWTALGLGLIVGAWKVWDPFLADSSQAVGLRWFGLLLTHLGTTMLLGQQANSLLPLYDEAAPHSPWHLKLATQIWGVLLQLLTWAGLLIVFALLLGCLLVATSHQGHQPWLFSLISTT
;
A
#
# COMPACT_ATOMS: atom_id res chain seq x y z
N MET A 1 -43.12 -6.59 25.28
CA MET A 1 -42.38 -5.72 24.34
C MET A 1 -41.01 -5.43 24.93
N THR A 2 -40.00 -6.22 24.57
CA THR A 2 -38.61 -6.00 24.98
C THR A 2 -37.97 -5.01 24.03
N ARG A 3 -37.62 -3.83 24.53
CA ARG A 3 -36.88 -2.78 23.81
C ARG A 3 -35.45 -3.32 23.57
N PRO A 4 -34.98 -3.56 22.34
CA PRO A 4 -33.61 -4.00 22.13
C PRO A 4 -32.64 -2.89 22.57
N ALA A 5 -31.63 -3.29 23.33
CA ALA A 5 -30.64 -2.42 23.95
C ALA A 5 -29.85 -1.62 22.91
N LEU A 6 -29.90 -0.29 23.02
CA LEU A 6 -29.18 0.71 22.21
C LEU A 6 -27.69 0.85 22.58
N THR A 7 -26.99 -0.23 22.91
CA THR A 7 -25.69 -0.14 23.63
C THR A 7 -24.42 -0.38 22.81
N ASN A 8 -24.47 -0.55 21.48
CA ASN A 8 -23.30 -0.98 20.68
C ASN A 8 -22.69 0.05 19.71
N LYS A 9 -23.04 1.34 19.80
CA LYS A 9 -22.56 2.35 18.81
C LYS A 9 -21.11 2.84 19.00
N PRO A 10 -20.60 3.15 20.21
CA PRO A 10 -19.21 3.62 20.37
C PRO A 10 -18.17 2.48 20.24
N THR A 11 -18.59 1.23 20.37
CA THR A 11 -17.73 0.05 20.27
C THR A 11 -17.27 -0.22 18.84
N ALA A 12 -18.11 0.08 17.83
CA ALA A 12 -17.82 -0.15 16.43
C ALA A 12 -16.64 0.71 15.92
N LEU A 13 -16.60 2.00 16.28
CA LEU A 13 -15.52 2.92 15.87
C LEU A 13 -14.17 2.51 16.48
N ARG A 14 -14.18 2.11 17.75
CA ARG A 14 -12.97 1.62 18.44
C ARG A 14 -12.47 0.30 17.86
N GLN A 15 -13.37 -0.63 17.56
CA GLN A 15 -13.03 -1.90 16.91
C GLN A 15 -12.49 -1.68 15.50
N TRP A 16 -13.08 -0.75 14.76
CA TRP A 16 -12.58 -0.36 13.44
C TRP A 16 -11.17 0.24 13.53
N LEU A 17 -10.92 1.16 14.47
CA LEU A 17 -9.60 1.74 14.70
C LEU A 17 -8.56 0.66 15.02
N LEU A 18 -8.83 -0.22 15.99
CA LEU A 18 -7.91 -1.31 16.35
C LEU A 18 -7.64 -2.25 15.17
N ARG A 19 -8.69 -2.58 14.41
CA ARG A 19 -8.59 -3.42 13.22
C ARG A 19 -7.75 -2.72 12.15
N SER A 20 -8.01 -1.46 11.84
CA SER A 20 -7.23 -0.68 10.88
C SER A 20 -5.76 -0.61 11.30
N LEU A 21 -5.48 -0.35 12.58
CA LEU A 21 -4.12 -0.31 13.12
C LEU A 21 -3.40 -1.66 12.97
N LEU A 22 -4.08 -2.77 13.25
CA LEU A 22 -3.55 -4.13 13.05
C LEU A 22 -3.23 -4.39 11.56
N TRP A 23 -4.15 -4.07 10.66
CA TRP A 23 -3.96 -4.27 9.22
C TRP A 23 -2.86 -3.38 8.64
N THR A 24 -2.76 -2.13 9.08
CA THR A 24 -1.70 -1.21 8.67
C THR A 24 -0.33 -1.70 9.17
N ALA A 25 -0.25 -2.16 10.42
CA ALA A 25 0.97 -2.76 10.96
C ALA A 25 1.37 -4.05 10.21
N LEU A 26 0.39 -4.90 9.86
CA LEU A 26 0.61 -6.08 9.02
C LEU A 26 1.11 -5.70 7.62
N GLY A 27 0.51 -4.68 7.00
CA GLY A 27 0.92 -4.16 5.70
C GLY A 27 2.35 -3.61 5.71
N LEU A 28 2.70 -2.78 6.69
CA LEU A 28 4.07 -2.30 6.90
C LEU A 28 5.04 -3.45 7.16
N GLY A 29 4.65 -4.41 8.00
CA GLY A 29 5.44 -5.62 8.28
C GLY A 29 5.71 -6.45 7.03
N LEU A 30 4.72 -6.58 6.14
CA LEU A 30 4.87 -7.25 4.84
C LEU A 30 5.81 -6.49 3.91
N ILE A 31 5.75 -5.16 3.86
CA ILE A 31 6.69 -4.34 3.08
C ILE A 31 8.13 -4.55 3.59
N VAL A 32 8.34 -4.44 4.90
CA VAL A 32 9.66 -4.61 5.52
C VAL A 32 10.17 -6.05 5.36
N GLY A 33 9.29 -7.04 5.53
CA GLY A 33 9.58 -8.45 5.35
C GLY A 33 9.95 -8.77 3.91
N ALA A 34 9.18 -8.28 2.93
CA ALA A 34 9.51 -8.39 1.52
C ALA A 34 10.89 -7.76 1.25
N TRP A 35 11.13 -6.54 1.73
CA TRP A 35 12.44 -5.88 1.58
C TRP A 35 13.58 -6.78 2.09
N LYS A 36 13.43 -7.35 3.29
CA LYS A 36 14.43 -8.22 3.93
C LYS A 36 14.61 -9.58 3.27
N VAL A 37 13.56 -10.16 2.69
CA VAL A 37 13.64 -11.44 1.96
C VAL A 37 14.29 -11.25 0.60
N TRP A 38 13.98 -10.13 -0.06
CA TRP A 38 14.58 -9.83 -1.35
C TRP A 38 16.05 -9.41 -1.20
N ASP A 39 16.45 -8.63 -0.19
CA ASP A 39 17.84 -8.15 0.06
C ASP A 39 18.95 -9.21 -0.15
N PRO A 40 18.87 -10.42 0.44
CA PRO A 40 19.90 -11.46 0.27
C PRO A 40 19.74 -12.28 -1.03
N PHE A 41 18.54 -12.39 -1.60
CA PHE A 41 18.32 -13.07 -2.89
C PHE A 41 18.91 -12.30 -4.09
N LEU A 42 19.40 -11.08 -3.84
CA LEU A 42 19.76 -10.06 -4.82
C LEU A 42 21.25 -9.89 -5.10
N ALA A 43 22.13 -10.58 -4.37
CA ALA A 43 23.56 -10.42 -4.59
C ALA A 43 24.03 -11.03 -5.93
N ASP A 44 23.31 -12.02 -6.48
CA ASP A 44 23.91 -12.93 -7.48
C ASP A 44 23.24 -13.01 -8.87
N SER A 45 22.13 -12.31 -9.18
CA SER A 45 21.55 -12.45 -10.54
C SER A 45 20.85 -11.22 -11.13
N SER A 46 21.28 -10.84 -12.35
CA SER A 46 20.72 -9.76 -13.17
C SER A 46 19.28 -10.03 -13.62
N GLN A 47 18.88 -11.29 -13.73
CA GLN A 47 17.50 -11.69 -14.06
C GLN A 47 16.52 -11.54 -12.87
N ALA A 48 17.01 -11.62 -11.63
CA ALA A 48 16.16 -11.42 -10.44
C ALA A 48 15.81 -9.95 -10.19
N VAL A 49 16.49 -8.99 -10.84
CA VAL A 49 16.25 -7.56 -10.68
C VAL A 49 14.84 -7.18 -11.13
N GLY A 50 14.39 -7.66 -12.30
CA GLY A 50 13.03 -7.38 -12.80
C GLY A 50 11.93 -7.97 -11.92
N LEU A 51 12.11 -9.23 -11.48
CA LEU A 51 11.18 -9.91 -10.57
C LEU A 51 11.12 -9.21 -9.20
N ARG A 52 12.24 -8.68 -8.71
CA ARG A 52 12.32 -7.87 -7.47
C ARG A 52 11.51 -6.59 -7.58
N TRP A 53 11.74 -5.79 -8.63
CA TRP A 53 10.97 -4.54 -8.82
C TRP A 53 9.48 -4.83 -9.00
N PHE A 54 9.12 -5.90 -9.71
CA PHE A 54 7.74 -6.34 -9.86
C PHE A 54 7.11 -6.79 -8.53
N GLY A 55 7.82 -7.58 -7.72
CA GLY A 55 7.35 -8.02 -6.40
C GLY A 55 7.21 -6.87 -5.39
N LEU A 56 8.16 -5.94 -5.38
CA LEU A 56 8.10 -4.72 -4.56
C LEU A 56 6.93 -3.83 -5.00
N LEU A 57 6.75 -3.65 -6.31
CA LEU A 57 5.61 -2.93 -6.89
C LEU A 57 4.29 -3.56 -6.46
N LEU A 58 4.14 -4.88 -6.62
CA LEU A 58 2.90 -5.59 -6.26
C LEU A 58 2.60 -5.46 -4.76
N THR A 59 3.63 -5.58 -3.92
CA THR A 59 3.51 -5.44 -2.47
C THR A 59 3.07 -4.03 -2.10
N HIS A 60 3.71 -3.01 -2.69
CA HIS A 60 3.38 -1.60 -2.44
C HIS A 60 1.99 -1.22 -2.97
N LEU A 61 1.62 -1.71 -4.15
CA LEU A 61 0.32 -1.48 -4.76
C LEU A 61 -0.80 -2.12 -3.91
N GLY A 62 -0.58 -3.35 -3.45
CA GLY A 62 -1.50 -4.06 -2.56
C GLY A 62 -1.71 -3.33 -1.24
N THR A 63 -0.64 -2.91 -0.56
CA THR A 63 -0.75 -2.11 0.67
C THR A 63 -1.42 -0.77 0.44
N THR A 64 -1.14 -0.09 -0.68
CA THR A 64 -1.74 1.21 -1.00
C THR A 64 -3.24 1.08 -1.27
N MET A 65 -3.68 0.02 -1.97
CA MET A 65 -5.10 -0.27 -2.16
C MET A 65 -5.80 -0.59 -0.84
N LEU A 66 -5.18 -1.37 0.04
CA LEU A 66 -5.72 -1.69 1.36
C LEU A 66 -5.85 -0.43 2.24
N LEU A 67 -4.84 0.45 2.25
CA LEU A 67 -4.88 1.73 2.96
C LEU A 67 -5.97 2.66 2.41
N GLY A 68 -6.11 2.72 1.08
CA GLY A 68 -7.18 3.49 0.42
C GLY A 68 -8.57 2.96 0.75
N GLN A 69 -8.77 1.63 0.75
CA GLN A 69 -10.04 1.01 1.16
C GLN A 69 -10.38 1.31 2.62
N GLN A 70 -9.38 1.28 3.51
CA GLN A 70 -9.57 1.67 4.91
C GLN A 70 -9.98 3.12 5.04
N ALA A 71 -9.27 4.05 4.37
CA ALA A 71 -9.63 5.46 4.38
C ALA A 71 -11.07 5.69 3.86
N ASN A 72 -11.49 4.96 2.83
CA ASN A 72 -12.84 5.09 2.27
C ASN A 72 -13.92 4.50 3.19
N SER A 73 -13.59 3.46 3.97
CA SER A 73 -14.50 2.88 4.97
C SER A 73 -14.73 3.80 6.18
N LEU A 74 -13.86 4.78 6.41
CA LEU A 74 -13.99 5.77 7.49
C LEU A 74 -15.21 6.66 7.32
N LEU A 75 -15.54 7.04 6.08
CA LEU A 75 -16.58 8.01 5.74
C LEU A 75 -17.98 7.61 6.26
N PRO A 76 -18.51 6.40 5.95
CA PRO A 76 -19.81 5.97 6.47
C PRO A 76 -19.81 5.77 7.99
N LEU A 77 -18.69 5.31 8.57
CA LEU A 77 -18.54 5.12 10.01
C LEU A 77 -18.53 6.43 10.79
N TYR A 78 -17.97 7.50 10.21
CA TYR A 78 -17.95 8.82 10.81
C TYR A 78 -19.35 9.45 10.82
N ASP A 79 -20.10 9.35 9.71
CA ASP A 79 -21.46 9.87 9.59
C ASP A 79 -22.43 9.19 10.58
N GLU A 80 -22.34 7.88 10.76
CA GLU A 80 -23.20 7.14 11.70
C GLU A 80 -22.87 7.40 13.18
N ALA A 81 -21.58 7.65 13.50
CA ALA A 81 -21.11 7.84 14.87
C ALA A 81 -21.11 9.31 15.34
N ALA A 82 -21.34 10.27 14.42
CA ALA A 82 -21.31 11.70 14.66
C ALA A 82 -22.20 12.21 15.81
N PRO A 83 -23.41 11.67 16.12
CA PRO A 83 -24.24 12.24 17.18
C PRO A 83 -23.91 11.76 18.60
N HIS A 84 -23.27 10.59 18.75
CA HIS A 84 -23.23 9.88 20.04
C HIS A 84 -21.83 9.41 20.49
N SER A 85 -20.78 9.63 19.70
CA SER A 85 -19.41 9.26 20.08
C SER A 85 -18.69 10.36 20.87
N PRO A 86 -17.84 10.00 21.84
CA PRO A 86 -17.10 10.97 22.63
C PRO A 86 -16.03 11.68 21.78
N TRP A 87 -15.82 12.96 22.06
CA TRP A 87 -15.01 13.88 21.24
C TRP A 87 -13.57 13.39 20.99
N HIS A 88 -12.94 12.74 21.99
CA HIS A 88 -11.57 12.22 21.87
C HIS A 88 -11.47 11.09 20.84
N LEU A 89 -12.51 10.25 20.73
CA LEU A 89 -12.53 9.14 19.79
C LEU A 89 -12.70 9.66 18.35
N LYS A 90 -13.50 10.71 18.16
CA LYS A 90 -13.63 11.41 16.88
C LYS A 90 -12.31 12.04 16.45
N LEU A 91 -11.63 12.74 17.36
CA LEU A 91 -10.33 13.35 17.09
C LEU A 91 -9.29 12.30 16.68
N ALA A 92 -9.18 11.20 17.44
CA ALA A 92 -8.27 10.09 17.13
C ALA A 92 -8.57 9.47 15.74
N THR A 93 -9.86 9.33 15.40
CA THR A 93 -10.30 8.76 14.12
C THR A 93 -10.00 9.70 12.94
N GLN A 94 -10.18 11.01 13.11
CA GLN A 94 -9.80 12.00 12.10
C GLN A 94 -8.28 12.05 11.89
N ILE A 95 -7.49 12.10 12.97
CA ILE A 95 -6.03 12.07 12.91
C ILE A 95 -5.57 10.79 12.20
N TRP A 96 -6.16 9.65 12.54
CA TRP A 96 -5.85 8.37 11.91
C TRP A 96 -6.24 8.35 10.42
N GLY A 97 -7.40 8.92 10.06
CA GLY A 97 -7.82 9.07 8.67
C GLY A 97 -6.85 9.92 7.84
N VAL A 98 -6.41 11.07 8.37
CA VAL A 98 -5.40 11.92 7.73
C VAL A 98 -4.07 11.17 7.58
N LEU A 99 -3.67 10.42 8.61
CA LEU A 99 -2.46 9.62 8.57
C LEU A 99 -2.53 8.52 7.49
N LEU A 100 -3.63 7.76 7.43
CA LEU A 100 -3.87 6.77 6.38
C LEU A 100 -3.82 7.39 4.98
N GLN A 101 -4.38 8.59 4.83
CA GLN A 101 -4.34 9.30 3.56
C GLN A 101 -2.91 9.71 3.19
N LEU A 102 -2.15 10.29 4.12
CA LEU A 102 -0.72 10.61 3.91
C LEU A 102 0.10 9.37 3.55
N LEU A 103 -0.12 8.25 4.25
CA LEU A 103 0.52 6.97 3.93
C LEU A 103 0.14 6.45 2.54
N THR A 104 -1.12 6.63 2.12
CA THR A 104 -1.58 6.25 0.78
C THR A 104 -0.90 7.11 -0.29
N TRP A 105 -0.80 8.42 -0.08
CA TRP A 105 -0.08 9.33 -0.97
C TRP A 105 1.42 9.00 -1.06
N ALA A 106 2.07 8.73 0.08
CA ALA A 106 3.45 8.29 0.11
C ALA A 106 3.63 6.95 -0.63
N GLY A 107 2.72 6.01 -0.43
CA GLY A 107 2.70 4.74 -1.17
C GLY A 107 2.58 4.93 -2.67
N LEU A 108 1.69 5.81 -3.14
CA LEU A 108 1.54 6.15 -4.56
C LEU A 108 2.82 6.76 -5.16
N LEU A 109 3.48 7.66 -4.42
CA LEU A 109 4.77 8.23 -4.85
C LEU A 109 5.84 7.16 -5.00
N ILE A 110 5.90 6.20 -4.05
CA ILE A 110 6.85 5.08 -4.14
C ILE A 110 6.49 4.18 -5.33
N VAL A 111 5.21 3.84 -5.53
CA VAL A 111 4.77 3.07 -6.71
C VAL A 111 5.16 3.77 -8.01
N PHE A 112 4.99 5.09 -8.09
CA PHE A 112 5.39 5.88 -9.25
C PHE A 112 6.91 5.85 -9.47
N ALA A 113 7.70 5.99 -8.41
CA ALA A 113 9.16 5.86 -8.48
C ALA A 113 9.59 4.44 -8.89
N LEU A 114 8.92 3.40 -8.38
CA LEU A 114 9.16 2.01 -8.76
C LEU A 114 8.83 1.76 -10.24
N LEU A 115 7.71 2.31 -10.74
CA LEU A 115 7.35 2.24 -12.15
C LEU A 115 8.39 2.94 -13.03
N LEU A 116 8.84 4.13 -12.62
CA LEU A 116 9.86 4.89 -13.34
C LEU A 116 11.19 4.13 -13.37
N GLY A 117 11.58 3.52 -12.24
CA GLY A 117 12.75 2.63 -12.15
C GLY A 117 12.63 1.42 -13.08
N CYS A 118 11.49 0.72 -13.07
CA CYS A 118 11.19 -0.36 -14.01
C CYS A 118 11.33 0.08 -15.47
N LEU A 119 10.78 1.25 -15.81
CA LEU A 119 10.84 1.80 -17.17
C LEU A 119 12.28 2.08 -17.59
N LEU A 120 13.09 2.68 -16.71
CA LEU A 120 14.51 2.96 -16.97
C LEU A 120 15.35 1.69 -17.13
N VAL A 121 15.09 0.66 -16.33
CA VAL A 121 15.75 -0.65 -16.47
C VAL A 121 15.34 -1.34 -17.78
N ALA A 122 14.07 -1.25 -18.18
CA ALA A 122 13.59 -1.83 -19.42
C ALA A 122 14.19 -1.12 -20.66
N THR A 123 14.28 0.21 -20.65
CA THR A 123 14.83 0.99 -21.78
C THR A 123 16.34 0.85 -21.91
N SER A 124 17.08 0.78 -20.80
CA SER A 124 18.53 0.54 -20.84
C SER A 124 18.90 -0.83 -21.43
N HIS A 125 18.09 -1.87 -21.19
CA HIS A 125 18.28 -3.18 -21.82
C HIS A 125 17.95 -3.21 -23.33
N GLN A 126 17.05 -2.36 -23.83
CA GLN A 126 16.79 -2.25 -25.28
C GLN A 126 17.94 -1.59 -26.05
N GLY A 127 18.73 -0.73 -25.41
CA GLY A 127 19.95 -0.15 -26.00
C GLY A 127 21.12 -1.14 -26.19
N HIS A 128 20.97 -2.40 -25.75
CA HIS A 128 21.99 -3.45 -25.83
C HIS A 128 21.52 -4.64 -26.70
N GLN A 129 20.88 -4.38 -27.84
CA GLN A 129 20.71 -5.38 -28.90
C GLN A 129 21.57 -5.06 -30.13
N PRO A 130 22.91 -5.23 -30.06
CA PRO A 130 23.80 -5.04 -31.22
C PRO A 130 23.56 -6.06 -32.34
N TRP A 131 22.89 -7.17 -32.06
CA TRP A 131 22.64 -8.25 -33.02
C TRP A 131 21.52 -7.94 -34.02
N LEU A 132 20.57 -7.04 -33.69
CA LEU A 132 19.56 -6.58 -34.65
C LEU A 132 20.17 -5.67 -35.73
N PHE A 133 21.20 -4.90 -35.39
CA PHE A 133 21.95 -4.10 -36.38
C PHE A 133 22.89 -4.96 -37.23
N SER A 134 23.43 -6.05 -36.69
CA SER A 134 24.28 -6.98 -37.46
C SER A 134 23.51 -7.71 -38.56
N LEU A 135 22.20 -7.93 -38.42
CA LEU A 135 21.37 -8.62 -39.42
C LEU A 135 20.92 -7.71 -40.57
N ILE A 136 20.90 -6.39 -40.36
CA ILE A 136 20.50 -5.40 -41.39
C ILE A 136 21.72 -4.96 -42.23
N SER A 137 22.95 -5.12 -41.73
CA SER A 137 24.17 -4.72 -42.44
C SER A 137 24.72 -5.76 -43.42
N THR A 138 24.13 -6.95 -43.52
CA THR A 138 24.63 -8.06 -44.36
C THR A 138 23.74 -8.40 -45.56
N THR A 139 22.78 -7.53 -45.90
CA THR A 139 21.96 -7.60 -47.13
C THR A 139 22.16 -6.34 -47.95
#